data_AF-D5UJW0-F1
#
_entry.id   AF-D5UJW0-F1
#
_cell.length_a   1.000
_cell.length_b   1.000
_cell.length_c   1.000
_cell.angle_alpha   90.00
_cell.angle_beta   90.00
_cell.angle_gamma   90.00
#
_symmetry.space_group_name_H-M   'P 1'
#
loop_
_entity.id
_entity.type
_entity.pdbx_description
1 polymer ?
#
loop_
_entity_poly.entity_id
_entity_poly.type
_entity_poly.pdbx_seq_one_letter_code
_entity_poly.pdbx_strand_id
1 'polypeptide(L)' 'MTHDVGRDGPPLSDYEQMPLGRLGQRIRSLDADDAGALRRYEESQGHRLPVLQVIDHWLHELADGAEPTGE' A
#
# COMPACT_ATOMS: atom_id res chain seq x y z
N MET A 1 5.64 -7.44 14.74
CA MET A 1 6.80 -6.58 15.05
C MET A 1 6.39 -5.16 14.67
N THR A 2 6.44 -4.25 15.63
CA THR A 2 5.74 -2.95 15.63
C THR A 2 6.08 -2.05 14.43
N HIS A 3 5.02 -1.60 13.74
CA HIS A 3 5.03 -0.52 12.75
C HIS A 3 5.50 0.78 13.41
N ASP A 4 6.73 1.21 13.11
CA ASP A 4 7.18 2.57 13.45
C ASP A 4 6.65 3.52 12.37
N VAL A 5 5.42 4.01 12.56
CA VAL A 5 4.85 5.11 11.77
C VAL A 5 5.51 6.41 12.23
N GLY A 6 6.62 6.74 11.56
CA GLY A 6 7.20 8.07 11.59
C GLY A 6 6.23 9.07 10.96
N ARG A 7 5.74 10.00 11.77
CA ARG A 7 4.94 11.19 11.40
C ARG A 7 5.37 11.76 10.03
N ASP A 8 4.39 11.88 9.12
CA ASP A 8 4.45 12.55 7.81
C ASP A 8 4.95 11.73 6.60
N GLY A 9 5.29 10.43 6.77
CA GLY A 9 5.70 9.54 5.67
C GLY A 9 4.67 8.47 5.28
N PRO A 10 4.86 7.76 4.16
CA PRO A 10 4.02 6.63 3.80
C PRO A 10 4.09 5.54 4.89
N PRO A 11 3.03 4.73 5.08
CA PRO A 11 2.98 3.68 6.11
C PRO A 11 4.01 2.56 5.89
N LEU A 12 4.77 2.60 4.79
CA LEU A 12 5.77 1.63 4.42
C LEU A 12 7.16 2.28 4.40
N SER A 13 8.10 1.73 5.16
CA SER A 13 9.51 2.13 5.08
C SER A 13 10.07 1.84 3.68
N ASP A 14 10.90 2.77 3.17
CA ASP A 14 11.56 2.67 1.85
C ASP A 14 10.62 2.64 0.64
N TYR A 15 9.34 2.94 0.85
CA TYR A 15 8.28 2.85 -0.15
C TYR A 15 8.58 3.61 -1.44
N GLU A 16 9.10 4.83 -1.35
CA GLU A 16 9.35 5.71 -2.49
C GLU A 16 10.45 5.18 -3.44
N GLN A 17 11.40 4.43 -2.87
CA GLN A 17 12.56 3.87 -3.57
C GLN A 17 12.30 2.46 -4.10
N MET A 18 11.19 1.84 -3.67
CA MET A 18 10.91 0.45 -3.95
C MET A 18 10.41 0.23 -5.39
N PRO A 19 10.90 -0.80 -6.10
CA PRO A 19 10.41 -1.14 -7.43
C PRO A 19 8.99 -1.71 -7.37
N LEU A 20 8.18 -1.43 -8.39
CA LEU A 20 6.75 -1.79 -8.46
C LEU A 20 6.46 -3.27 -8.17
N GLY A 21 7.32 -4.18 -8.66
CA GLY A 21 7.16 -5.62 -8.42
C GLY A 21 7.28 -6.02 -6.94
N ARG A 22 8.17 -5.38 -6.18
CA ARG A 22 8.29 -5.56 -4.72
C ARG A 22 7.14 -4.87 -3.99
N LEU A 23 6.75 -3.69 -4.46
CA LEU A 23 5.66 -2.91 -3.90
C LEU A 23 4.33 -3.68 -3.92
N GLY A 24 4.02 -4.33 -5.04
CA GLY A 24 2.79 -5.14 -5.17
C GLY A 24 2.72 -6.30 -4.18
N GLN A 25 3.84 -6.99 -3.91
CA GLN A 25 3.87 -8.02 -2.86
C GLN A 25 3.59 -7.45 -1.48
N ARG A 26 4.11 -6.26 -1.19
CA ARG A 26 3.91 -5.60 0.09
C ARG A 26 2.49 -5.09 0.27
N ILE A 27 1.90 -4.54 -0.79
CA ILE A 27 0.51 -4.07 -0.81
C ILE A 27 -0.46 -5.22 -0.53
N ARG A 28 -0.21 -6.43 -1.09
CA ARG A 28 -1.02 -7.62 -0.80
C ARG A 28 -0.99 -8.12 0.65
N SER A 29 -0.02 -7.67 1.44
CA SER A 29 0.03 -7.94 2.88
C SER A 29 -0.70 -6.87 3.70
N LEU A 30 -1.22 -5.81 3.08
CA LEU A 30 -1.93 -4.74 3.78
C LEU A 30 -3.42 -5.04 3.87
N ASP A 31 -4.02 -4.69 5.00
CA ASP A 31 -5.46 -4.63 5.16
C ASP A 31 -6.07 -3.43 4.40
N ALA A 32 -7.40 -3.40 4.31
CA ALA A 32 -8.13 -2.34 3.61
C ALA A 32 -7.84 -0.93 4.17
N ASP A 33 -7.61 -0.82 5.48
CA ASP A 33 -7.32 0.46 6.15
C ASP A 33 -5.93 0.99 5.73
N ASP A 34 -4.90 0.17 5.84
CA ASP A 34 -3.53 0.51 5.43
C ASP A 34 -3.42 0.79 3.93
N ALA A 35 -4.07 -0.02 3.09
CA ALA A 35 -4.12 0.21 1.64
C ALA A 35 -4.85 1.53 1.31
N GLY A 36 -5.92 1.86 2.02
CA GLY A 36 -6.63 3.14 1.88
C GLY A 36 -5.78 4.34 2.30
N ALA A 37 -5.05 4.23 3.41
CA ALA A 37 -4.12 5.27 3.86
C ALA A 37 -2.99 5.50 2.85
N LEU A 38 -2.42 4.41 2.30
CA LEU A 38 -1.39 4.48 1.28
C LEU A 38 -1.91 5.13 -0.01
N ARG A 39 -3.14 4.83 -0.43
CA ARG A 39 -3.77 5.48 -1.58
C ARG A 39 -3.88 7.00 -1.38
N ARG A 40 -4.36 7.44 -0.21
CA ARG A 40 -4.50 8.86 0.14
C ARG A 40 -3.15 9.58 0.11
N TYR A 41 -2.11 8.95 0.63
CA TYR A 41 -0.74 9.46 0.56
C TYR A 41 -0.27 9.61 -0.89
N GLU A 42 -0.45 8.57 -1.72
CA GLU A 42 -0.03 8.58 -3.11
C GLU A 42 -0.80 9.60 -3.97
N GLU A 43 -2.10 9.77 -3.74
CA GLU A 43 -2.90 10.79 -4.41
C GLU A 43 -2.50 12.21 -4.03
N SER A 44 -1.92 12.42 -2.84
CA SER A 44 -1.55 13.76 -2.35
C SER A 44 -0.07 14.10 -2.52
N GLN A 45 0.81 13.11 -2.62
CA GLN A 45 2.27 13.29 -2.57
C GLN A 45 2.99 12.57 -3.71
N GLY A 46 2.82 11.24 -3.81
CA GLY A 46 3.65 10.41 -4.69
C GLY A 46 3.30 10.49 -6.18
N HIS A 47 2.02 10.71 -6.51
CA HIS A 47 1.49 10.78 -7.89
C HIS A 47 1.95 9.65 -8.83
N ARG A 48 2.32 8.48 -8.28
CA ARG A 48 2.70 7.32 -9.07
C ARG A 48 1.45 6.57 -9.53
N LEU A 49 0.95 6.93 -10.71
CA LEU A 49 -0.16 6.23 -11.37
C LEU A 49 -0.08 4.70 -11.34
N PRO A 50 1.05 4.03 -11.68
CA PRO A 50 1.11 2.57 -11.64
C PRO A 50 0.95 2.00 -10.23
N VAL A 51 1.28 2.78 -9.20
CA VAL A 51 1.17 2.35 -7.82
C VAL A 51 -0.27 2.50 -7.32
N LEU A 52 -0.91 3.63 -7.63
CA LEU A 52 -2.34 3.82 -7.38
C LEU A 52 -3.19 2.71 -8.01
N GLN A 53 -2.84 2.26 -9.22
CA GLN A 53 -3.51 1.13 -9.88
C GLN A 53 -3.36 -0.18 -9.11
N VAL A 54 -2.18 -0.46 -8.55
CA VAL A 54 -1.95 -1.67 -7.74
C VAL A 54 -2.72 -1.60 -6.42
N ILE A 55 -2.76 -0.44 -5.77
CA ILE A 55 -3.51 -0.24 -4.52
C ILE A 55 -5.02 -0.38 -4.78
N ASP A 56 -5.54 0.22 -5.86
CA ASP A 56 -6.95 0.13 -6.23
C ASP A 56 -7.36 -1.31 -6.57
N HIS A 57 -6.51 -2.02 -7.33
CA HIS A 57 -6.73 -3.44 -7.61
C HIS A 57 -6.80 -4.26 -6.32
N TRP A 58 -5.87 -4.04 -5.39
CA TRP A 58 -5.86 -4.76 -4.13
C TRP A 58 -7.09 -4.46 -3.25
N LEU A 59 -7.50 -3.19 -3.17
CA LEU A 59 -8.74 -2.81 -2.48
C LEU A 59 -9.97 -3.49 -3.09
N HIS A 60 -9.99 -3.69 -4.40
CA HIS A 60 -11.03 -4.46 -5.07
C HIS A 60 -10.98 -5.94 -4.66
N GLU A 61 -9.79 -6.57 -4.64
CA GLU A 61 -9.64 -7.97 -4.21
C GLU A 61 -10.14 -8.13 -2.75
N LEU A 62 -9.78 -7.23 -1.84
CA LEU A 62 -10.26 -7.22 -0.46
C LEU A 62 -11.79 -7.06 -0.37
N ALA A 63 -12.38 -6.22 -1.23
CA ALA A 63 -13.83 -6.03 -1.29
C ALA A 63 -14.56 -7.28 -1.83
N ASP A 64 -13.91 -8.07 -2.68
CA ASP A 64 -14.40 -9.37 -3.17
C ASP A 64 -14.26 -10.50 -2.12
N GLY A 65 -13.56 -10.23 -1.01
CA GLY A 65 -13.35 -11.16 0.09
C GLY A 65 -11.98 -11.84 0.09
N ALA A 66 -11.00 -11.31 -0.66
CA ALA A 66 -9.61 -11.72 -0.51
C ALA A 66 -9.10 -11.39 0.89
N GLU A 67 -8.22 -12.24 1.40
CA GLU A 67 -7.57 -12.06 2.70
C GLU A 67 -6.12 -11.60 2.49
N PRO A 68 -5.63 -10.62 3.28
CA PRO A 68 -4.25 -10.17 3.20
C PRO A 68 -3.30 -11.34 3.46
N THR A 69 -2.39 -11.58 2.53
CA THR A 69 -1.45 -12.72 2.59
C THR A 69 -0.21 -12.36 3.43
N GLY A 70 -0.36 -11.51 4.44
CA GLY A 70 0.73 -11.10 5.32
C GLY A 70 1.10 -12.22 6.29
N GLU A 71 2.31 -12.77 6.15
CA GLU A 71 2.95 -13.59 7.19
C GLU A 71 3.53 -12.72 8.33
#